data_AF-A0A0N0JB56-F1
#
_entry.id   AF-A0A0N0JB56-F1
#
_cell.length_a   1.000
_cell.length_b   1.000
_cell.length_c   1.000
_cell.angle_alpha   90.00
_cell.angle_beta   90.00
_cell.angle_gamma   90.00
#
_symmetry.space_group_name_H-M   'P 1'
#
loop_
_entity.id
_entity.type
_entity.pdbx_description
1 polymer ?
#
loop_
_entity_poly.entity_id
_entity_poly.type
_entity_poly.pdbx_seq_one_letter_code
_entity_poly.pdbx_strand_id
1 'polypeptide(L)' 'MAHQATERNPFMLMINPEVVLAAMEKSERLSALNRHLCRPLDRAAPAGQPAAEGDEEAGDESAGAGPR' A
#
# COMPACT_ATOMS: atom_id res chain seq x y z
N MET A 1 21.41 -8.99 -0.78
CA MET A 1 22.19 -8.59 0.42
C MET A 1 21.98 -7.13 0.83
N ALA A 2 21.68 -6.18 -0.07
CA ALA A 2 21.49 -4.76 0.30
C ALA A 2 20.29 -4.47 1.24
N HIS A 3 19.19 -5.24 1.13
CA HIS A 3 17.99 -5.05 1.97
C HIS A 3 18.28 -5.17 3.49
N GLN A 4 19.16 -6.09 3.87
CA GLN A 4 19.50 -6.34 5.28
C GLN A 4 20.26 -5.17 5.94
N ALA A 5 20.96 -4.34 5.15
CA ALA A 5 21.67 -3.16 5.67
C ALA A 5 20.69 -2.02 6.01
N THR A 6 19.62 -1.86 5.22
CA THR A 6 18.53 -0.92 5.50
C THR A 6 17.72 -1.35 6.73
N GLU A 7 17.58 -2.65 6.96
CA GLU A 7 16.89 -3.21 8.14
C GLU A 7 17.67 -3.00 9.45
N ARG A 8 19.01 -2.95 9.40
CA ARG A 8 19.87 -2.75 10.58
C ARG A 8 20.12 -1.28 10.92
N ASN A 9 19.98 -0.37 9.97
CA ASN A 9 20.20 1.05 10.19
C ASN A 9 19.09 1.88 9.51
N PRO A 10 18.14 2.42 10.28
CA PRO A 10 16.96 3.11 9.75
C PRO A 10 17.31 4.42 9.03
N PHE A 11 18.52 4.95 9.21
CA PHE A 11 18.96 6.22 8.62
C PHE A 11 19.79 6.04 7.35
N MET A 12 20.06 4.80 6.92
CA MET A 12 20.84 4.54 5.69
C MET A 12 20.24 5.21 4.45
N LEU A 13 18.91 5.35 4.41
CA LEU A 13 18.21 6.03 3.31
C LEU A 13 18.43 7.55 3.32
N MET A 14 18.81 8.14 4.46
CA MET A 14 19.03 9.57 4.59
C MET A 14 20.42 10.03 4.15
N ILE A 15 21.35 9.09 3.86
CA ILE A 15 22.71 9.43 3.41
C ILE A 15 22.66 10.13 2.06
N ASN A 16 21.75 9.71 1.17
CA ASN A 16 21.57 10.27 -0.16
C ASN A 16 20.07 10.36 -0.49
N PRO A 17 19.36 11.38 0.01
CA PRO A 17 17.90 11.45 -0.12
C PRO A 17 17.44 11.54 -1.58
N GLU A 18 18.21 12.21 -2.45
CA GLU A 18 17.88 12.36 -3.87
C GLU A 18 17.75 11.01 -4.60
N VAL A 19 18.58 10.04 -4.22
CA VAL A 19 18.55 8.69 -4.79
C VAL A 19 17.26 7.97 -4.39
N VAL A 20 16.82 8.16 -3.14
CA VAL A 20 15.59 7.56 -2.62
C VAL A 20 14.38 8.16 -3.33
N LEU A 21 14.33 9.49 -3.48
CA LEU A 21 13.25 10.18 -4.19
C LEU A 21 13.16 9.70 -5.65
N ALA A 22 14.28 9.65 -6.37
CA ALA A 22 14.32 9.14 -7.74
C ALA A 22 13.91 7.66 -7.84
N ALA A 23 14.18 6.83 -6.83
CA ALA A 23 13.71 5.44 -6.77
C ALA A 23 12.21 5.36 -6.49
N MET A 24 11.68 6.21 -5.61
CA MET A 24 10.26 6.29 -5.30
C MET A 24 9.44 6.67 -6.53
N GLU A 25 9.88 7.67 -7.30
CA GLU A 25 9.22 8.10 -8.55
C GLU A 25 9.14 7.00 -9.61
N LYS A 26 10.13 6.11 -9.65
CA LYS A 26 10.19 4.98 -10.60
C LYS A 26 9.44 3.73 -10.12
N SER A 27 8.96 3.72 -8.87
CA SER A 27 8.32 2.54 -8.28
C SER A 27 6.85 2.47 -8.66
N GLU A 28 6.49 1.54 -9.53
CA GLU A 28 5.10 1.28 -9.91
C GLU A 28 4.23 0.89 -8.70
N ARG A 29 4.76 0.06 -7.80
CA ARG A 29 4.05 -0.35 -6.57
C ARG A 29 3.73 0.84 -5.65
N LEU A 30 4.67 1.75 -5.44
CA LEU A 30 4.43 2.96 -4.64
C LEU A 30 3.50 3.94 -5.37
N SER A 31 3.60 4.02 -6.69
CA SER A 31 2.68 4.80 -7.52
C SER A 31 1.24 4.30 -7.41
N ALA A 32 1.02 2.98 -7.43
CA ALA A 32 -0.30 2.38 -7.20
C ALA A 32 -0.83 2.68 -5.79
N LEU A 33 0.02 2.62 -4.76
CA LEU A 33 -0.38 2.95 -3.39
C LEU A 33 -0.82 4.42 -3.25
N ASN A 34 -0.12 5.36 -3.90
CA ASN A 34 -0.47 6.78 -3.87
C ASN A 34 -1.84 7.07 -4.51
N ARG A 35 -2.31 6.23 -5.43
CA ARG A 35 -3.66 6.33 -6.02
C ARG A 35 -4.74 5.98 -5.00
N HIS A 36 -4.46 5.02 -4.12
CA HIS A 36 -5.29 4.74 -2.95
C HIS A 36 -4.94 5.74 -1.85
N LEU A 37 -5.25 7.02 -2.08
CA LEU A 37 -5.19 8.00 -1.00
C LEU A 37 -6.21 7.59 0.04
N CYS A 38 -5.74 6.86 1.06
CA CYS A 38 -6.55 6.50 2.21
C CYS A 38 -7.02 7.80 2.84
N ARG A 39 -8.33 8.06 2.71
CA ARG A 39 -9.06 9.17 3.34
C ARG A 39 -9.94 8.66 4.51
N PRO A 40 -9.39 7.89 5.46
CA PRO A 40 -10.18 7.31 6.54
C PRO A 40 -10.78 8.39 7.46
N LEU A 41 -10.22 9.60 7.46
CA LEU A 41 -10.69 10.73 8.27
C LEU A 41 -11.65 11.68 7.52
N ASP A 42 -11.77 11.57 6.19
CA ASP A 42 -12.66 12.47 5.42
C ASP A 42 -14.12 12.03 5.47
N ARG A 43 -14.40 10.77 5.83
CA ARG A 43 -15.75 10.32 6.14
C ARG A 43 -15.97 10.55 7.63
N ALA A 44 -16.90 11.44 7.97
CA ALA A 44 -17.45 11.47 9.31
C ALA A 44 -17.93 10.06 9.66
N ALA A 45 -17.39 9.48 10.73
CA ALA A 45 -17.85 8.18 11.20
C ALA A 45 -19.36 8.26 11.41
N PRO A 46 -20.17 7.32 10.87
CA PRO A 46 -21.56 7.25 11.24
C PRO A 46 -21.61 7.11 12.77
N ALA A 47 -22.30 8.04 13.43
CA ALA A 47 -22.35 8.08 14.89
C ALA A 47 -22.84 6.72 15.41
N GLY A 48 -21.94 5.95 16.05
CA GLY A 48 -22.28 4.71 16.73
C GLY A 48 -21.56 3.41 16.30
N GLN A 49 -20.57 3.43 15.39
CA GLN A 49 -19.83 2.20 15.04
C GLN A 49 -18.40 2.18 15.62
N PRO A 50 -17.94 1.06 16.21
CA PRO A 50 -16.56 0.91 16.65
C PRO A 50 -15.63 0.89 15.43
N ALA A 51 -14.51 1.61 15.52
CA ALA A 51 -13.58 1.79 14.42
C ALA A 51 -12.78 0.51 14.14
N ALA A 52 -13.23 -0.29 13.17
CA ALA A 52 -12.49 -1.18 12.26
C ALA A 52 -13.58 -1.97 11.51
N GLU A 53 -13.58 -2.04 10.19
CA GLU A 53 -12.84 -3.07 9.44
C GLU A 53 -12.52 -2.55 8.04
N GLY A 54 -11.33 -2.89 7.55
CA GLY A 54 -10.96 -2.64 6.16
C GLY A 54 -11.91 -3.37 5.22
N ASP A 55 -12.25 -2.68 4.14
CA ASP A 55 -13.05 -3.21 3.04
C ASP A 55 -12.36 -4.46 2.47
N GLU A 56 -12.83 -5.64 2.90
CA GLU A 56 -12.59 -6.89 2.19
C GLU A 56 -13.41 -6.82 0.90
N GLU A 57 -12.78 -6.47 -0.22
CA GLU A 57 -13.42 -6.65 -1.51
C GLU A 57 -13.49 -8.15 -1.81
N ALA A 58 -14.60 -8.77 -1.43
CA ALA A 58 -14.95 -10.14 -1.77
C ALA A 58 -15.94 -10.14 -2.94
N GLY A 59 -15.50 -10.64 -4.10
CA GLY A 59 -16.34 -11.45 -4.99
C GLY A 59 -16.59 -10.93 -6.41
N ASP A 60 -15.85 -11.49 -7.37
CA ASP A 60 -16.47 -11.97 -8.62
C ASP A 60 -15.91 -13.36 -8.95
N GLU A 61 -16.46 -14.39 -8.29
CA GLU A 61 -16.40 -15.77 -8.79
C GLU A 61 -17.66 -16.00 -9.63
N SER A 62 -17.54 -15.84 -10.95
CA SER A 62 -18.50 -16.44 -11.89
C SER A 62 -17.93 -17.77 -12.40
N ALA A 63 -18.39 -18.85 -11.78
CA ALA A 63 -18.11 -20.21 -12.20
C ALA A 63 -18.71 -20.50 -13.60
N GLY A 64 -17.86 -20.90 -14.54
CA GLY A 64 -18.23 -21.52 -15.80
C GLY A 64 -17.38 -22.78 -16.03
N ALA A 65 -18.02 -23.94 -15.87
CA ALA A 65 -17.46 -25.30 -15.96
C ALA A 65 -16.62 -25.59 -17.24
N GLY A 66 -15.59 -26.45 -17.12
CA GLY A 66 -14.71 -26.96 -18.19
C GLY A 66 -15.40 -27.87 -19.23
N PRO A 67 -14.75 -28.87 -19.90
CA PRO A 67 -13.33 -29.28 -19.91
C PRO A 67 -12.72 -29.42 -21.34
N ARG A 68 -11.38 -29.52 -21.41
CA ARG A 68 -10.54 -30.46 -22.21
C ARG A 68 -9.21 -29.86 -22.62
#